data_AF-A0A7J4MAE0-F1
#
_entry.id   AF-A0A7J4MAE0-F1
#
_cell.length_a   1.000
_cell.length_b   1.000
_cell.length_c   1.000
_cell.angle_alpha   90.00
_cell.angle_beta   90.00
_cell.angle_gamma   90.00
#
_symmetry.space_group_name_H-M   'P 1'
#
loop_
_entity.id
_entity.type
_entity.pdbx_description
1 polymer ?
#
loop_
_entity_poly.entity_id
_entity_poly.type
_entity_poly.pdbx_seq_one_letter_code
_entity_poly.pdbx_strand_id
1 'polypeptide(L)' 'VQGMENEEGTRFGLQFHPEVNDSEFGREMFENFIRVCHDARNGS' A
#
# COMPACT_ATOMS: atom_id res chain seq x y z
N VAL A 1 -2.67 -16.15 2.74
CA VAL A 1 -2.50 -14.93 1.90
C VAL A 1 -2.28 -13.77 2.86
N GLN A 2 -1.23 -12.98 2.68
CA GLN A 2 -0.79 -11.95 3.65
C GLN A 2 -0.91 -10.50 3.10
N GLY A 3 -1.24 -10.38 1.81
CA GLY A 3 -1.59 -9.13 1.13
C GLY A 3 -2.45 -9.46 -0.08
N MET A 4 -3.31 -8.52 -0.48
CA MET A 4 -4.27 -8.67 -1.58
C MET A 4 -4.36 -7.35 -2.37
N GLU A 5 -4.58 -7.47 -3.67
CA GLU A 5 -4.75 -6.36 -4.62
C GLU A 5 -5.90 -6.70 -5.58
N ASN A 6 -6.65 -5.70 -6.05
CA ASN A 6 -7.60 -5.88 -7.15
C ASN A 6 -6.89 -5.80 -8.52
N GLU A 7 -7.47 -6.40 -9.55
CA GLU A 7 -6.87 -6.42 -10.89
C GLU A 7 -6.58 -5.04 -11.49
N GLU A 8 -7.28 -4.00 -11.01
CA GLU A 8 -7.10 -2.61 -11.45
C GLU A 8 -5.99 -1.87 -10.67
N GLY A 9 -5.38 -2.49 -9.65
CA GLY A 9 -4.30 -1.89 -8.84
C GLY A 9 -4.71 -0.65 -8.05
N THR A 10 -6.00 -0.50 -7.73
CA THR A 10 -6.55 0.67 -7.03
C THR A 10 -6.95 0.38 -5.59
N ARG A 11 -7.00 -0.89 -5.19
CA ARG A 11 -7.43 -1.35 -3.87
C ARG A 11 -6.46 -2.38 -3.33
N PHE A 12 -5.94 -2.13 -2.15
CA PHE A 12 -4.95 -2.98 -1.49
C PHE A 12 -5.45 -3.34 -0.08
N GLY A 13 -5.29 -4.61 0.29
CA GLY A 13 -5.60 -5.12 1.62
C GLY A 13 -4.36 -5.76 2.24
N LEU A 14 -3.97 -5.32 3.43
CA LEU A 14 -2.88 -5.91 4.20
C LEU A 14 -3.45 -6.54 5.48
N GLN A 15 -3.04 -7.78 5.76
CA GLN A 15 -3.57 -8.53 6.91
C GLN A 15 -2.86 -8.15 8.24
N PHE A 16 -1.74 -7.44 8.17
CA PHE A 16 -0.99 -6.96 9.34
C PHE A 16 -1.23 -5.47 9.57
N HIS A 17 -1.00 -5.01 10.81
CA HIS A 17 -0.94 -3.59 11.14
C HIS A 17 0.44 -3.04 10.71
N PRO A 18 0.54 -2.29 9.60
CA PRO A 18 1.83 -1.81 9.12
C PRO A 18 2.33 -0.57 9.89
N GLU A 19 1.53 -0.03 10.83
CA GLU A 19 1.93 1.09 11.71
C GLU A 19 2.85 0.68 12.87
N VAL A 20 3.03 -0.62 13.10
CA VAL A 20 3.86 -1.13 14.19
C VAL A 20 5.34 -1.11 13.78
N ASN A 21 6.15 -0.39 14.55
CA ASN A 21 7.57 -0.09 14.32
C ASN A 21 8.53 -1.29 14.09
N ASP A 22 8.07 -2.53 14.20
CA ASP A 22 8.88 -3.75 14.01
C ASP A 22 8.72 -4.41 12.62
N SER A 23 7.92 -3.82 11.71
CA SER A 23 7.88 -4.28 10.32
C SER A 23 8.99 -3.63 9.51
N GLU A 24 10.05 -4.39 9.22
CA GLU A 24 11.28 -3.96 8.51
C GLU A 24 11.00 -3.15 7.22
N PHE A 25 9.89 -3.42 6.55
CA PHE A 25 9.47 -2.73 5.31
C PHE A 25 8.13 -1.98 5.43
N GLY A 26 7.58 -1.82 6.63
CA GLY A 26 6.25 -1.17 6.84
C GLY A 26 6.20 0.25 6.27
N ARG A 27 7.28 1.02 6.44
CA ARG A 27 7.43 2.37 5.88
C ARG A 27 7.40 2.36 4.34
N GLU A 28 8.14 1.45 3.71
CA GLU A 28 8.23 1.37 2.24
C GLU A 28 6.90 0.94 1.61
N MET A 29 6.15 0.05 2.27
CA MET A 29 4.80 -0.32 1.84
C MET A 29 3.85 0.88 1.89
N PHE A 30 3.91 1.70 2.94
CA PHE A 30 3.13 2.93 3.03
C PHE A 30 3.53 3.97 1.98
N GLU A 31 4.83 4.18 1.74
CA GLU A 31 5.33 5.11 0.71
C GLU A 31 4.85 4.70 -0.69
N ASN A 32 4.86 3.40 -1.00
CA ASN A 32 4.33 2.87 -2.25
C ASN A 32 2.82 3.10 -2.39
N PHE A 33 2.04 2.86 -1.33
CA PHE A 33 0.61 3.11 -1.35
C PHE A 33 0.28 4.60 -1.54
N ILE A 34 0.99 5.49 -0.84
CA ILE A 34 0.82 6.94 -0.99
C ILE A 34 1.12 7.38 -2.43
N ARG A 35 2.16 6.82 -3.07
CA ARG A 35 2.49 7.10 -4.47
C ARG A 35 1.35 6.68 -5.41
N VAL A 36 0.80 5.48 -5.24
CA VAL A 36 -0.36 5.03 -6.04
C VAL A 36 -1.56 5.97 -5.87
N CYS A 37 -1.87 6.39 -4.63
CA CYS A 37 -2.95 7.35 -4.39
C CYS A 37 -2.67 8.73 -5.01
N HIS A 38 -1.41 9.17 -5.01
CA HIS A 38 -1.01 10.44 -5.60
C HIS A 38 -1.16 10.42 -7.13
N ASP A 39 -0.72 9.35 -7.77
CA ASP A 39 -0.77 9.18 -9.22
C ASP A 39 -2.23 9.06 -9.70
N ALA A 40 -3.06 8.32 -8.95
CA ALA A 40 -4.50 8.24 -9.21
C ALA A 40 -5.22 9.60 -9.05
N ARG A 41 -4.76 10.46 -8.14
CA ARG A 41 -5.33 11.80 -7.95
C ARG A 41 -4.93 12.77 -9.05
N ASN A 42 -3.70 12.67 -9.54
CA ASN A 42 -3.14 13.64 -10.49
C ASN A 42 -3.32 13.24 -11.95
N GLY A 43 -3.89 12.06 -12.25
CA GLY A 43 -4.30 11.65 -13.60
C GLY A 43 -3.16 11.72 -14.61
N SER A 44 -2.13 10.88 -14.43
CA SER A 44 -1.07 10.67 -15.43
C SER A 44 -1.43 9.55 -16.40
#